data_AF-A0A7R8X2E4-F1
#
_entry.id   AF-A0A7R8X2E4-F1
#
_cell.length_a   1.000
_cell.length_b   1.000
_cell.length_c   1.000
_cell.angle_alpha   90.00
_cell.angle_beta   90.00
_cell.angle_gamma   90.00
#
_symmetry.space_group_name_H-M   'P 1'
#
loop_
_entity.id
_entity.type
_entity.pdbx_description
1 polymer ?
#
loop_
_entity_poly.entity_id
_entity_poly.type
_entity_poly.pdbx_seq_one_letter_code
_entity_poly.pdbx_strand_id
1 'polypeptide(L)'
;ENDLIVGINPAAEGFLNASNKALIGHPVWDRLAIDAHLEEAFERTRKNNTPLFVNDVFVGTGDRPPVQCNFQIAPLQGTPGHMLFLISPRELAGRFKQSVSVKSSAKSAIGMAEMLAHEIKNPLAGITGAAQLLSMGLGPEDLELTDLIVEESRRIVKLLEQVEQFGNLSAPDKK
;
A
#
# COMPACT_ATOMS: atom_id res chain seq x y z
N GLU A 1 0.84 -11.02 35.10
CA GLU A 1 -0.29 -11.96 34.94
C GLU A 1 -1.05 -11.76 33.63
N ASN A 2 -1.24 -10.53 33.11
CA ASN A 2 -1.98 -10.34 31.84
C ASN A 2 -1.17 -9.72 30.68
N ASP A 3 0.15 -9.55 30.83
CA ASP A 3 1.06 -9.01 29.80
C ASP A 3 0.49 -7.81 29.02
N LEU A 4 -0.01 -6.84 29.79
CA LEU A 4 -0.76 -5.71 29.25
C LEU A 4 0.18 -4.67 28.62
N ILE A 5 -0.26 -4.13 27.49
CA ILE A 5 0.40 -3.00 26.84
C ILE A 5 0.21 -1.75 27.72
N VAL A 6 1.33 -1.16 28.15
CA VAL A 6 1.33 0.09 28.94
C VAL A 6 1.58 1.32 28.08
N GLY A 7 2.12 1.13 26.87
CA GLY A 7 2.36 2.20 25.92
C GLY A 7 3.08 1.71 24.68
N ILE A 8 2.92 2.45 23.59
CA ILE A 8 3.62 2.26 22.32
C ILE A 8 4.03 3.61 21.72
N ASN A 9 5.02 3.61 20.83
CA ASN A 9 5.43 4.80 20.11
C ASN A 9 4.65 4.94 18.77
N PRO A 10 4.75 6.09 18.07
CA PRO A 10 4.04 6.31 16.80
C PRO A 10 4.41 5.31 15.69
N ALA A 11 5.64 4.79 15.68
CA ALA A 11 6.05 3.77 14.71
C ALA A 11 5.30 2.45 14.93
N ALA A 12 5.13 2.05 16.19
CA ALA A 12 4.35 0.89 16.57
C ALA A 12 2.85 1.08 16.31
N GLU A 13 2.30 2.29 16.48
CA GLU A 13 0.91 2.58 16.06
C GLU A 13 0.70 2.32 14.56
N GLY A 14 1.65 2.76 13.72
CA GLY A 14 1.62 2.53 12.27
C GLY A 14 1.77 1.06 11.90
N PHE A 15 2.63 0.33 12.62
CA PHE A 15 2.84 -1.11 12.42
C PHE A 15 1.60 -1.93 12.80
N LEU A 16 1.04 -1.68 13.99
CA LEU A 16 -0.13 -2.36 14.55
C LEU A 16 -1.46 -1.88 13.96
N ASN A 17 -1.45 -0.77 13.21
CA ASN A 17 -2.65 -0.12 12.68
C ASN A 17 -3.68 0.27 13.76
N ALA A 18 -3.20 0.56 14.97
CA ALA A 18 -4.04 0.92 16.11
C ALA A 18 -3.35 1.99 16.97
N SER A 19 -4.13 2.91 17.52
CA SER A 19 -3.59 3.97 18.36
C SER A 19 -3.13 3.44 19.72
N ASN A 20 -2.20 4.15 20.37
CA ASN A 20 -1.74 3.89 21.72
C ASN A 20 -2.92 3.81 22.70
N LYS A 21 -3.89 4.73 22.58
CA LYS A 21 -5.10 4.73 23.41
C LYS A 21 -5.97 3.47 23.22
N ALA A 22 -6.00 2.91 22.02
CA ALA A 22 -6.79 1.71 21.73
C ALA A 22 -6.10 0.40 22.16
N LEU A 23 -4.77 0.45 22.38
CA LEU A 23 -3.96 -0.73 22.71
C LEU A 23 -3.61 -0.82 24.19
N ILE A 24 -3.51 0.31 24.90
CA ILE A 24 -3.27 0.32 26.34
C ILE A 24 -4.30 -0.57 27.06
N GLY A 25 -3.80 -1.37 28.01
CA GLY A 25 -4.64 -2.25 28.84
C GLY A 25 -5.12 -3.52 28.14
N HIS A 26 -4.73 -3.77 26.89
CA HIS A 26 -4.96 -5.06 26.23
C HIS A 26 -3.72 -5.97 26.36
N PRO A 27 -3.91 -7.30 26.39
CA PRO A 27 -2.80 -8.25 26.34
C PRO A 27 -2.01 -8.10 25.03
N VAL A 28 -0.68 -8.09 25.13
CA VAL A 28 0.20 -7.92 23.96
C VAL A 28 0.07 -9.09 22.98
N TRP A 29 -0.13 -10.30 23.50
CA TRP A 29 -0.24 -11.54 22.71
C TRP A 29 -1.54 -11.65 21.91
N ASP A 30 -2.58 -10.90 22.28
CA ASP A 30 -3.82 -10.81 21.50
C ASP A 30 -3.65 -9.89 20.27
N ARG A 31 -2.60 -9.05 20.27
CA ARG A 31 -2.36 -8.02 19.24
C ARG A 31 -1.17 -8.35 18.34
N LEU A 32 -0.27 -9.22 18.80
CA LEU A 32 0.90 -9.67 18.06
C LEU A 32 0.86 -11.19 17.88
N ALA A 33 0.70 -11.62 16.64
CA ALA A 33 0.93 -13.00 16.24
C ALA A 33 2.37 -13.14 15.76
N ILE A 34 3.19 -13.96 16.42
CA ILE A 34 4.58 -14.18 16.02
C ILE A 34 4.72 -15.67 15.73
N ASP A 35 5.28 -16.02 14.58
CA ASP A 35 5.52 -17.41 14.16
C ASP A 35 6.72 -18.06 14.86
N ALA A 36 6.89 -17.78 16.15
CA ALA A 36 7.89 -18.37 17.01
C ALA A 36 7.26 -18.73 18.36
N HIS A 37 7.70 -19.83 18.96
CA HIS A 37 7.29 -20.23 20.30
C HIS A 37 8.01 -19.33 21.32
N LEU A 38 7.36 -18.22 21.69
CA LEU A 38 7.98 -17.17 22.50
C LEU A 38 7.55 -17.19 23.96
N GLU A 39 6.49 -17.90 24.35
CA GLU A 39 6.01 -17.87 25.74
C GLU A 39 7.08 -18.30 26.74
N GLU A 40 7.70 -19.47 26.54
CA GLU A 40 8.75 -19.95 27.46
C GLU A 40 9.99 -19.06 27.44
N ALA A 41 10.41 -18.58 26.26
CA ALA A 41 11.57 -17.72 26.11
C ALA A 41 11.33 -16.35 26.76
N PHE A 42 10.12 -15.82 26.65
CA PHE A 42 9.69 -14.58 27.28
C PHE A 42 9.65 -14.69 28.81
N GLU A 43 9.13 -15.80 29.34
CA GLU A 43 9.19 -16.05 30.79
C GLU A 43 10.62 -16.10 31.31
N ARG A 44 11.53 -16.78 30.60
CA ARG A 44 12.94 -16.83 30.96
C ARG A 44 13.60 -15.44 30.90
N THR A 45 13.29 -14.67 29.87
CA THR A 45 13.75 -13.27 29.71
C THR A 45 13.33 -12.42 30.91
N ARG A 46 12.07 -12.53 31.32
CA ARG A 46 11.52 -11.84 32.49
C ARG A 46 12.18 -12.29 33.80
N LYS A 47 12.31 -13.61 34.02
CA LYS A 47 12.87 -14.18 35.26
C LYS A 47 14.36 -13.87 35.41
N ASN A 48 15.13 -13.98 34.32
CA ASN A 48 16.58 -13.90 34.36
C ASN A 48 17.13 -12.50 34.03
N ASN A 49 16.26 -11.54 33.69
CA ASN A 49 16.63 -10.21 33.24
C ASN A 49 17.61 -10.19 32.05
N THR A 50 17.51 -11.18 31.16
CA THR A 50 18.35 -11.29 29.95
C THR A 50 17.53 -10.99 28.71
N PRO A 51 18.02 -10.19 27.74
CA PRO A 51 17.30 -9.92 26.51
C PRO A 51 17.16 -11.16 25.62
N LEU A 52 16.03 -11.24 24.92
CA LEU A 52 15.73 -12.23 23.89
C LEU A 52 15.78 -11.58 22.52
N PHE A 53 16.46 -12.24 21.59
CA PHE A 53 16.56 -11.82 20.20
C PHE A 53 16.04 -12.95 19.31
N VAL A 54 15.16 -12.57 18.38
CA VAL A 54 14.53 -13.48 17.44
C VAL A 54 14.65 -12.86 16.07
N ASN A 55 15.34 -13.55 15.17
CA ASN A 55 15.66 -13.05 13.85
C ASN A 55 14.79 -13.76 12.81
N ASP A 56 14.45 -13.04 11.74
CA ASP A 56 13.79 -13.60 10.56
C ASP A 56 12.43 -14.26 10.85
N VAL A 57 11.64 -13.65 11.76
CA VAL A 57 10.29 -14.11 12.13
C VAL A 57 9.20 -13.31 11.45
N PHE A 58 8.10 -13.95 11.11
CA PHE A 58 6.88 -13.30 10.65
C PHE A 58 6.03 -12.81 11.83
N VAL A 59 5.82 -11.50 11.88
CA VAL A 59 4.98 -10.82 12.88
C VAL A 59 3.71 -10.34 12.20
N GLY A 60 2.57 -10.90 12.59
CA GLY A 60 1.23 -10.50 12.16
C GLY A 60 0.48 -9.69 13.20
N THR A 61 -0.51 -8.92 12.74
CA THR A 61 -1.37 -8.07 13.59
C THR A 61 -2.86 -8.39 13.42
N GLY A 62 -3.18 -9.49 12.72
CA GLY A 62 -4.56 -9.89 12.38
C GLY A 62 -5.17 -9.15 11.18
N ASP A 63 -4.93 -7.84 11.07
CA ASP A 63 -5.53 -7.00 10.02
C ASP A 63 -4.83 -7.07 8.66
N ARG A 64 -3.58 -7.57 8.62
CA ARG A 64 -2.70 -7.53 7.45
C ARG A 64 -1.83 -8.79 7.35
N PRO A 65 -1.30 -9.11 6.15
CA PRO A 65 -0.31 -10.16 5.99
C PRO A 65 0.88 -9.99 6.95
N PRO A 66 1.37 -11.07 7.57
CA PRO A 66 2.54 -11.03 8.45
C PRO A 66 3.78 -10.43 7.81
N VAL A 67 4.66 -9.94 8.66
CA VAL A 67 5.83 -9.12 8.30
C VAL A 67 7.09 -9.81 8.72
N GLN A 68 8.05 -9.98 7.82
CA GLN A 68 9.36 -10.45 8.26
C GLN A 68 10.08 -9.36 9.07
N CYS A 69 10.40 -9.70 10.32
CA CYS A 69 10.95 -8.81 11.33
C CYS A 69 12.15 -9.45 12.03
N ASN A 70 13.02 -8.58 12.54
CA ASN A 70 13.76 -8.87 13.76
C ASN A 70 12.94 -8.41 14.95
N PHE A 71 12.93 -9.25 15.97
CA PHE A 71 12.14 -9.05 17.15
C PHE A 71 13.02 -9.20 18.38
N GLN A 72 12.92 -8.26 19.30
CA GLN A 72 13.69 -8.27 20.53
C GLN A 72 12.78 -7.97 21.71
N ILE A 73 12.97 -8.71 22.79
CA ILE A 73 12.32 -8.44 24.07
C ILE A 73 13.39 -8.26 25.15
N ALA A 74 13.28 -7.21 25.96
CA ALA A 74 14.20 -6.97 27.06
C ALA A 74 13.47 -6.37 28.27
N PRO A 75 13.92 -6.61 29.51
CA PRO A 75 13.43 -5.88 30.67
C PRO A 75 13.72 -4.37 30.53
N LEU A 76 12.78 -3.52 30.93
CA LEU A 76 12.96 -2.08 30.94
C LEU A 76 13.75 -1.65 32.19
N GLN A 77 14.94 -1.06 32.00
CA GLN A 77 15.77 -0.60 33.11
C GLN A 77 15.06 0.49 33.91
N GLY A 78 15.14 0.41 35.24
CA GLY A 78 14.51 1.36 36.15
C GLY A 78 13.00 1.18 36.34
N THR A 79 12.37 0.19 35.69
CA THR A 79 10.94 -0.10 35.86
C THR A 79 10.72 -1.61 36.02
N PRO A 80 10.84 -2.15 37.25
CA PRO A 80 10.69 -3.58 37.51
C PRO A 80 9.39 -4.17 36.95
N GLY A 81 9.48 -5.37 36.39
CA GLY A 81 8.34 -6.09 35.80
C GLY A 81 7.89 -5.60 34.43
N HIS A 82 8.43 -4.50 33.92
CA HIS A 82 8.12 -4.00 32.58
C HIS A 82 9.06 -4.60 31.54
N MET A 83 8.49 -4.96 30.39
CA MET A 83 9.21 -5.53 29.27
C MET A 83 9.08 -4.59 28.06
N LEU A 84 10.20 -4.34 27.39
CA LEU A 84 10.26 -3.59 26.15
C LEU A 84 10.27 -4.56 24.97
N PHE A 85 9.39 -4.30 24.00
CA PHE A 85 9.30 -5.03 22.75
C PHE A 85 9.82 -4.13 21.63
N LEU A 86 10.79 -4.61 20.87
CA LEU A 86 11.35 -3.92 19.71
C LEU A 86 11.09 -4.76 18.47
N ILE A 87 10.37 -4.17 17.51
CA ILE A 87 10.02 -4.78 16.23
C ILE A 87 10.74 -4.01 15.15
N SER A 88 11.60 -4.69 14.39
CA SER A 88 12.39 -4.13 13.31
C SER A 88 12.07 -4.86 12.00
N PRO A 89 11.10 -4.36 11.20
CA PRO A 89 10.78 -4.93 9.91
C PRO A 89 12.00 -4.97 8.99
N ARG A 90 12.31 -6.12 8.37
CA ARG A 90 13.47 -6.24 7.48
C ARG A 90 13.25 -5.59 6.11
N GLU A 91 12.00 -5.45 5.68
CA GLU A 91 11.65 -4.77 4.44
C GLU A 91 11.20 -3.32 4.66
N LEU A 92 12.16 -2.40 4.66
CA LEU A 92 11.89 -0.95 4.68
C LEU A 92 11.43 -0.39 3.31
N ALA A 93 11.67 -1.10 2.20
CA ALA A 93 11.37 -0.60 0.85
C ALA A 93 9.87 -0.63 0.47
N GLY A 94 9.07 -1.49 1.12
CA GLY A 94 7.63 -1.64 0.85
C GLY A 94 6.71 -0.90 1.82
N ARG A 95 7.11 -0.73 3.09
CA ARG A 95 6.19 -0.34 4.18
C ARG A 95 6.08 1.16 4.44
N PHE A 96 7.17 1.91 4.25
CA PHE A 96 7.10 3.39 4.26
C PHE A 96 6.31 3.93 3.06
N LYS A 97 6.22 3.14 1.98
CA LYS A 97 5.34 3.41 0.83
C LYS A 97 3.88 3.03 1.04
N GLN A 98 3.43 2.59 2.22
CA GLN A 98 2.04 2.18 2.41
C GLN A 98 1.30 3.05 3.43
N SER A 99 1.92 3.49 4.52
CA SER A 99 1.26 4.34 5.52
C SER A 99 1.11 5.82 5.08
N VAL A 100 2.05 6.34 4.29
CA VAL A 100 1.99 7.72 3.73
C VAL A 100 1.29 7.74 2.36
N SER A 101 1.24 6.60 1.66
CA SER A 101 0.83 6.52 0.26
C SER A 101 -0.62 6.06 0.07
N VAL A 102 -1.24 5.32 1.00
CA VAL A 102 -2.62 4.82 0.79
C VAL A 102 -3.67 5.95 0.70
N LYS A 103 -3.38 7.17 1.19
CA LYS A 103 -4.27 8.33 1.03
C LYS A 103 -3.85 9.33 -0.06
N SER A 104 -2.56 9.38 -0.45
CA SER A 104 -2.09 10.30 -1.50
C SER A 104 -1.86 9.62 -2.85
N SER A 105 -1.40 8.37 -2.87
CA SER A 105 -0.97 7.65 -4.08
C SER A 105 -2.11 7.08 -4.90
N ALA A 106 -3.22 6.68 -4.28
CA ALA A 106 -4.41 6.32 -5.05
C ALA A 106 -5.00 7.54 -5.77
N LYS A 107 -5.05 8.71 -5.11
CA LYS A 107 -5.47 9.98 -5.73
C LYS A 107 -4.48 10.48 -6.78
N SER A 108 -3.17 10.32 -6.54
CA SER A 108 -2.14 10.68 -7.51
C SER A 108 -2.06 9.70 -8.69
N ALA A 109 -2.30 8.41 -8.51
CA ALA A 109 -2.33 7.43 -9.59
C ALA A 109 -3.60 7.56 -10.45
N ILE A 110 -4.75 7.88 -9.85
CA ILE A 110 -5.98 8.24 -10.58
C ILE A 110 -5.77 9.54 -11.36
N GLY A 111 -5.25 10.59 -10.73
CA GLY A 111 -4.94 11.86 -11.42
C GLY A 111 -3.84 11.71 -12.48
N MET A 112 -2.88 10.80 -12.29
CA MET A 112 -1.88 10.46 -13.32
C MET A 112 -2.49 9.66 -14.47
N ALA A 113 -3.41 8.75 -14.22
CA ALA A 113 -4.12 8.03 -15.28
C ALA A 113 -5.00 8.96 -16.13
N GLU A 114 -5.70 9.91 -15.50
CA GLU A 114 -6.45 10.96 -16.20
C GLU A 114 -5.53 11.88 -17.01
N MET A 115 -4.39 12.32 -16.44
CA MET A 115 -3.41 13.13 -17.20
C MET A 115 -2.82 12.35 -18.37
N LEU A 116 -2.43 11.08 -18.18
CA LEU A 116 -1.90 10.24 -19.26
C LEU A 116 -2.94 9.98 -20.34
N ALA A 117 -4.20 9.75 -19.97
CA ALA A 117 -5.25 9.56 -20.95
C ALA A 117 -5.50 10.85 -21.75
N HIS A 118 -5.47 12.02 -21.11
CA HIS A 118 -5.48 13.30 -21.80
C HIS A 118 -4.26 13.50 -22.71
N GLU A 119 -3.06 13.10 -22.28
CA GLU A 119 -1.83 13.18 -23.07
C GLU A 119 -1.79 12.19 -24.24
N ILE A 120 -2.57 11.10 -24.21
CA ILE A 120 -2.74 10.16 -25.33
C ILE A 120 -3.85 10.64 -26.29
N LYS A 121 -4.94 11.24 -25.77
CA LYS A 121 -6.01 11.83 -26.60
C LYS A 121 -5.47 12.94 -27.51
N ASN A 122 -4.51 13.74 -27.04
CA ASN A 122 -3.90 14.84 -27.79
C ASN A 122 -3.18 14.43 -29.10
N PRO A 123 -2.20 13.51 -29.10
CA PRO A 123 -1.57 13.04 -30.33
C PRO A 123 -2.54 12.29 -31.25
N LEU A 124 -3.54 11.57 -30.72
CA LEU A 124 -4.57 10.92 -31.54
C LEU A 124 -5.47 11.93 -32.27
N ALA A 125 -5.82 13.04 -31.61
CA ALA A 125 -6.51 14.15 -32.25
C ALA A 125 -5.64 14.80 -33.35
N GLY A 126 -4.33 14.94 -33.10
CA GLY A 126 -3.36 15.41 -34.09
C GLY A 126 -3.24 14.49 -35.30
N ILE A 127 -3.15 13.17 -35.10
CA ILE A 127 -3.13 12.16 -36.18
C ILE A 127 -4.41 12.21 -36.99
N THR A 128 -5.56 12.33 -36.32
CA THR A 128 -6.87 12.47 -36.98
C THR A 128 -6.91 13.73 -37.85
N GLY A 129 -6.48 14.87 -37.31
CA GLY A 129 -6.44 16.14 -38.06
C GLY A 129 -5.47 16.10 -39.24
N ALA A 130 -4.31 15.48 -39.09
CA ALA A 130 -3.35 15.29 -40.18
C ALA A 130 -3.93 14.41 -41.30
N ALA A 131 -4.59 13.29 -40.95
CA ALA A 131 -5.26 12.43 -41.92
C ALA A 131 -6.40 13.16 -42.65
N GLN A 132 -7.18 13.99 -41.94
CA GLN A 132 -8.23 14.81 -42.55
C GLN A 132 -7.68 15.89 -43.48
N LEU A 133 -6.53 16.49 -43.16
CA LEU A 133 -5.89 17.47 -44.05
C LEU A 133 -5.31 16.79 -45.29
N LEU A 134 -4.75 15.58 -45.14
CA LEU A 134 -4.27 14.79 -46.27
C LEU A 134 -5.41 14.38 -47.20
N SER A 135 -6.56 13.98 -46.65
CA SER A 135 -7.72 13.56 -47.47
C SER A 135 -8.26 14.68 -48.36
N MET A 136 -8.04 15.95 -48.03
CA MET A 136 -8.44 17.09 -48.88
C MET A 136 -7.65 17.19 -50.19
N GLY A 137 -6.48 16.53 -50.29
CA GLY A 137 -5.59 16.60 -51.46
C GLY A 137 -5.28 15.27 -52.12
N LEU A 138 -5.82 14.15 -51.63
CA LEU A 138 -5.56 12.80 -52.13
C LEU A 138 -6.61 12.35 -53.16
N GLY A 139 -6.20 11.42 -54.03
CA GLY A 139 -7.09 10.74 -54.97
C GLY A 139 -7.96 9.68 -54.29
N PRO A 140 -9.01 9.18 -54.97
CA PRO A 140 -9.99 8.25 -54.39
C PRO A 140 -9.38 6.97 -53.79
N GLU A 141 -8.29 6.49 -54.37
CA GLU A 141 -7.57 5.28 -53.93
C GLU A 141 -6.85 5.44 -52.58
N ASP A 142 -6.42 6.65 -52.23
CA ASP A 142 -5.70 6.92 -50.97
C ASP A 142 -6.64 7.48 -49.87
N LEU A 143 -7.87 7.88 -50.24
CA LEU A 143 -8.89 8.34 -49.29
C LEU A 143 -9.26 7.24 -48.28
N GLU A 144 -9.40 5.99 -48.76
CA GLU A 144 -9.72 4.85 -47.90
C GLU A 144 -8.66 4.65 -46.80
N LEU A 145 -7.39 4.94 -47.08
CA LEU A 145 -6.30 4.86 -46.10
C LEU A 145 -6.43 5.97 -45.05
N THR A 146 -6.75 7.20 -45.47
CA THR A 146 -6.97 8.30 -44.51
C THR A 146 -8.20 8.08 -43.64
N ASP A 147 -9.27 7.52 -44.19
CA ASP A 147 -10.48 7.16 -43.44
C ASP A 147 -10.20 6.06 -42.41
N LEU A 148 -9.42 5.05 -42.79
CA LEU A 148 -8.97 3.99 -41.88
C LEU A 148 -8.14 4.54 -40.70
N ILE A 149 -7.23 5.49 -40.97
CA ILE A 149 -6.42 6.14 -39.92
C ILE A 149 -7.30 6.92 -38.93
N VAL A 150 -8.31 7.64 -39.45
CA VAL A 150 -9.28 8.38 -38.63
C VAL A 150 -10.13 7.42 -37.79
N GLU A 151 -10.59 6.31 -38.37
CA GLU A 151 -11.40 5.31 -37.68
C GLU A 151 -10.63 4.64 -36.55
N GLU A 152 -9.42 4.17 -36.81
CA GLU A 152 -8.59 3.50 -35.80
C GLU A 152 -8.17 4.46 -34.68
N SER A 153 -7.85 5.72 -35.01
CA SER A 153 -7.55 6.74 -33.98
C SER A 153 -8.75 6.96 -33.06
N ARG A 154 -9.97 7.02 -33.60
CA ARG A 154 -11.21 7.12 -32.81
C ARG A 154 -11.48 5.87 -31.98
N ARG A 155 -11.17 4.69 -32.51
CA ARG A 155 -11.32 3.41 -31.80
C ARG A 155 -10.39 3.34 -30.59
N ILE A 156 -9.14 3.79 -30.72
CA ILE A 156 -8.19 3.86 -29.61
C ILE A 156 -8.70 4.82 -28.52
N VAL A 157 -9.24 5.98 -28.88
CA VAL A 157 -9.84 6.91 -27.91
C VAL A 157 -10.99 6.26 -27.13
N LYS A 158 -11.87 5.53 -27.81
CA LYS A 158 -12.99 4.81 -27.15
C LYS A 158 -12.50 3.72 -26.19
N LEU A 159 -11.48 2.96 -26.57
CA LEU A 159 -10.88 1.94 -25.70
C LEU A 159 -10.24 2.58 -24.46
N LEU A 160 -9.59 3.73 -24.63
CA LEU A 160 -8.99 4.50 -23.53
C LEU A 160 -10.06 5.00 -22.54
N GLU A 161 -11.19 5.51 -23.05
CA GLU A 161 -12.35 5.92 -22.22
C GLU A 161 -12.93 4.75 -21.41
N GLN A 162 -12.98 3.54 -21.97
CA GLN A 162 -13.42 2.34 -21.24
C GLN A 162 -12.46 1.98 -20.10
N VAL A 163 -11.15 2.09 -20.33
CA VAL A 163 -10.13 1.83 -19.30
C VAL A 163 -10.17 2.88 -18.18
N GLU A 164 -10.45 4.15 -18.48
CA GLU A 164 -10.72 5.20 -17.47
C GLU A 164 -11.88 4.81 -16.54
N GLN A 165 -12.93 4.18 -17.09
CA GLN A 165 -14.12 3.79 -16.33
C GLN A 165 -13.87 2.61 -15.36
N PHE A 166 -12.96 1.69 -15.68
CA PHE A 166 -12.55 0.61 -14.77
C PHE A 166 -11.71 1.11 -13.57
N GLY A 167 -11.01 2.23 -13.72
CA GLY A 167 -10.22 2.85 -12.65
C GLY A 167 -11.06 3.61 -11.61
N ASN A 168 -12.30 3.95 -11.94
CA ASN A 168 -13.18 4.75 -11.09
C ASN A 168 -14.02 3.85 -10.16
N LEU A 169 -13.37 3.23 -9.17
CA LEU A 169 -14.04 2.59 -8.02
C LEU A 169 -14.59 3.66 -7.06
N SER A 170 -15.47 4.53 -7.55
CA SER A 170 -16.28 5.36 -6.68
C SER A 170 -17.22 4.45 -5.88
N ALA A 171 -17.21 4.61 -4.56
CA ALA A 171 -18.10 3.85 -3.67
C ALA A 171 -19.56 4.05 -4.12
N PRO A 172 -20.40 3.00 -4.09
CA PRO A 172 -21.77 3.10 -4.56
C PRO A 172 -22.52 4.16 -3.73
N ASP A 173 -23.20 5.07 -4.43
CA ASP A 173 -24.09 6.05 -3.82
C ASP A 173 -25.15 5.31 -3.00
N LYS A 174 -25.09 5.47 -1.69
CA LYS A 174 -26.18 5.07 -0.80
C LYS A 174 -27.32 6.06 -0.97
N LYS A 175 -28.35 5.67 -1.70
CA LYS A 175 -29.70 6.25 -1.58
C LYS A 175 -30.39 5.74 -0.32
#